data_AF-A0AA42IZU4-F1
#
_entry.id   AF-A0AA42IZU4-F1
#
_cell.length_a   1.000
_cell.length_b   1.000
_cell.length_c   1.000
_cell.angle_alpha   90.00
_cell.angle_beta   90.00
_cell.angle_gamma   90.00
#
_symmetry.space_group_name_H-M   'P 1'
#
loop_
_entity.id
_entity.type
_entity.pdbx_description
1 polymer ?
#
loop_
_entity_poly.entity_id
_entity_poly.type
_entity_poly.pdbx_seq_one_letter_code
_entity_poly.pdbx_strand_id
1 'polypeptide(L)'
;MDDTLHQSAKDLIKLRHSVRNYSDTPLSQEVINKIETYIATVENPFHKKVKIKFIKKDLTDKETKFGTYGVIKGANYFLAAACEQDDLSLIALGYTLEKVILYCTALGLGTVWLGGTFNKGGFAKATNLSDTEILPIVSPVGYEGGKKSLIAALIGENTNKRKPYTELFFNQNFDTPLQPNHADPYFEPLEMLRLAPSAINKQPWRVLKDKTMLHFYLSSTKGLTKIDIGIALCHFHLTALEKGISGAFAILNQIKDDQDKNFTYILSWQNESK
;
A
#
# COMPACT_ATOMS: atom_id res chain seq x y z
N MET A 1 18.66 -0.03 -7.28
CA MET A 1 17.31 -0.35 -7.81
C MET A 1 17.46 -1.63 -8.59
N ASP A 2 16.50 -2.54 -8.49
CA ASP A 2 16.44 -3.70 -9.39
C ASP A 2 16.24 -3.17 -10.82
N ASP A 3 17.18 -3.47 -11.71
CA ASP A 3 17.27 -2.98 -13.10
C ASP A 3 16.15 -3.50 -14.01
N THR A 4 15.19 -4.24 -13.45
CA THR A 4 14.10 -4.91 -14.18
C THR A 4 12.86 -4.05 -14.43
N LEU A 5 12.78 -2.84 -13.86
CA LEU A 5 11.66 -1.92 -14.10
C LEU A 5 12.14 -0.66 -14.83
N HIS A 6 11.94 -0.60 -16.15
CA HIS A 6 12.21 0.59 -16.97
C HIS A 6 11.26 1.78 -16.69
N GLN A 7 10.36 1.68 -15.69
CA GLN A 7 9.34 2.68 -15.38
C GLN A 7 9.64 3.38 -14.06
N SER A 8 9.44 4.71 -14.02
CA SER A 8 9.59 5.50 -12.79
C SER A 8 8.59 5.06 -11.72
N ALA A 9 8.93 5.26 -10.43
CA ALA A 9 8.00 5.03 -9.34
C ALA A 9 6.73 5.88 -9.51
N LYS A 10 6.91 7.13 -9.96
CA LYS A 10 5.82 8.06 -10.28
C LYS A 10 4.86 7.50 -11.34
N ASP A 11 5.38 6.91 -12.42
CA ASP A 11 4.53 6.38 -13.48
C ASP A 11 3.77 5.13 -13.02
N LEU A 12 4.43 4.24 -12.27
CA LEU A 12 3.79 3.06 -11.68
C LEU A 12 2.68 3.44 -10.71
N ILE A 13 2.92 4.43 -9.85
CA ILE A 13 1.95 4.95 -8.88
C ILE A 13 0.71 5.53 -9.59
N LYS A 14 0.93 6.24 -10.71
CA LYS A 14 -0.16 6.81 -11.53
C LYS A 14 -0.91 5.75 -12.34
N LEU A 15 -0.23 4.72 -12.80
CA LEU A 15 -0.81 3.63 -13.57
C LEU A 15 -1.66 2.69 -12.69
N ARG A 16 -1.22 2.48 -11.44
CA ARG A 16 -1.89 1.60 -10.48
C ARG A 16 -3.31 2.09 -10.16
N HIS A 17 -4.28 1.21 -10.35
CA HIS A 17 -5.66 1.41 -9.95
C HIS A 17 -6.27 0.10 -9.44
N SER A 18 -7.42 0.17 -8.76
CA SER A 18 -8.04 -1.01 -8.14
C SER A 18 -8.81 -1.85 -9.16
N VAL A 19 -8.26 -3.00 -9.53
CA VAL A 19 -8.87 -3.95 -10.48
C VAL A 19 -9.69 -4.99 -9.73
N ARG A 20 -10.96 -5.16 -10.12
CA ARG A 20 -11.88 -6.14 -9.50
C ARG A 20 -12.38 -7.21 -10.45
N ASN A 21 -12.13 -7.04 -11.75
CA ASN A 21 -12.48 -8.00 -12.79
C ASN A 21 -11.20 -8.43 -13.49
N TYR A 22 -10.99 -9.74 -13.54
CA TYR A 22 -9.80 -10.35 -14.10
C TYR A 22 -10.22 -11.24 -15.28
N SER A 23 -9.40 -11.22 -16.33
CA SER A 23 -9.54 -12.16 -17.44
C SER A 23 -9.19 -13.58 -17.01
N ASP A 24 -9.67 -14.57 -17.76
CA ASP A 24 -9.34 -15.98 -17.53
C ASP A 24 -7.93 -16.36 -18.03
N THR A 25 -7.17 -15.39 -18.57
CA THR A 25 -5.79 -15.61 -19.05
C THR A 25 -4.88 -15.97 -17.87
N PRO A 26 -4.27 -17.16 -17.86
CA PRO A 26 -3.36 -17.56 -16.80
C PRO A 26 -2.05 -16.76 -16.86
N LEU A 27 -1.41 -16.58 -15.70
CA LEU A 27 -0.06 -16.04 -15.65
C LEU A 27 0.93 -17.07 -16.18
N SER A 28 1.88 -16.64 -17.01
CA SER A 28 2.98 -17.50 -17.46
C SER A 28 3.90 -17.84 -16.27
N GLN A 29 4.62 -18.96 -16.37
CA GLN A 29 5.55 -19.36 -15.31
C GLN A 29 6.66 -18.31 -15.11
N GLU A 30 7.08 -17.62 -16.17
CA GLU A 30 8.05 -16.53 -16.09
C GLU A 30 7.54 -15.38 -15.22
N VAL A 31 6.28 -14.95 -15.40
CA VAL A 31 5.68 -13.88 -14.60
C VAL A 31 5.53 -14.32 -13.15
N ILE A 32 5.11 -15.56 -12.90
CA ILE A 32 5.01 -16.12 -11.54
C ILE A 32 6.38 -16.08 -10.85
N ASN A 33 7.43 -16.58 -11.53
CA ASN A 33 8.78 -16.60 -10.98
C ASN A 33 9.27 -15.18 -10.65
N LYS A 34 9.03 -14.19 -11.53
CA LYS A 34 9.38 -12.78 -11.27
C LYS A 34 8.74 -12.26 -9.99
N ILE A 35 7.44 -12.52 -9.80
CA ILE A 35 6.70 -12.10 -8.60
C ILE A 35 7.26 -12.78 -7.34
N GLU A 36 7.47 -14.09 -7.38
CA GLU A 36 7.98 -14.86 -6.24
C GLU A 36 9.41 -14.46 -5.87
N THR A 37 10.28 -14.22 -6.86
CA THR A 37 11.63 -13.69 -6.64
C THR A 37 11.58 -12.31 -6.00
N TYR A 38 10.75 -11.40 -6.52
CA TYR A 38 10.63 -10.06 -5.95
C TYR A 38 10.07 -10.09 -4.51
N ILE A 39 9.10 -10.95 -4.23
CA ILE A 39 8.61 -11.18 -2.86
C ILE A 39 9.71 -11.69 -1.93
N ALA A 40 10.62 -12.54 -2.41
CA ALA A 40 11.71 -13.07 -1.59
C ALA A 40 12.77 -12.01 -1.23
N THR A 41 12.90 -10.95 -2.04
CA THR A 41 13.93 -9.91 -1.88
C THR A 41 13.39 -8.57 -1.41
N VAL A 42 12.07 -8.39 -1.31
CA VAL A 42 11.48 -7.10 -0.97
C VAL A 42 11.69 -6.74 0.49
N GLU A 43 12.34 -5.61 0.73
CA GLU A 43 12.57 -5.07 2.08
C GLU A 43 11.73 -3.82 2.37
N ASN A 44 11.65 -3.48 3.66
CA ASN A 44 11.04 -2.25 4.18
C ASN A 44 11.99 -1.53 5.16
N PRO A 45 11.89 -0.19 5.27
CA PRO A 45 12.78 0.62 6.10
C PRO A 45 12.47 0.54 7.60
N PHE A 46 11.50 -0.27 8.04
CA PHE A 46 11.07 -0.34 9.44
C PHE A 46 11.66 -1.54 10.18
N HIS A 47 12.47 -2.35 9.50
CA HIS A 47 13.09 -3.58 10.04
C HIS A 47 12.07 -4.55 10.65
N LYS A 48 10.84 -4.56 10.11
CA LYS A 48 9.76 -5.46 10.51
C LYS A 48 9.60 -6.58 9.50
N LYS A 49 9.36 -7.80 10.00
CA LYS A 49 9.12 -8.97 9.16
C LYS A 49 7.70 -8.90 8.60
N VAL A 50 7.59 -8.98 7.27
CA VAL A 50 6.31 -9.11 6.55
C VAL A 50 6.37 -10.38 5.73
N LYS A 51 5.38 -11.25 5.90
CA LYS A 51 5.23 -12.48 5.13
C LYS A 51 4.24 -12.21 4.01
N ILE A 52 4.69 -12.34 2.76
CA ILE A 52 3.81 -12.28 1.57
C ILE A 52 3.86 -13.64 0.91
N LYS A 53 2.71 -14.27 0.71
CA LYS A 53 2.60 -15.53 -0.02
C LYS A 53 1.84 -15.31 -1.32
N PHE A 54 2.46 -15.70 -2.43
CA PHE A 54 1.77 -15.83 -3.70
C PHE A 54 1.00 -17.16 -3.72
N ILE A 55 -0.30 -17.09 -3.98
CA ILE A 55 -1.21 -18.24 -3.91
C ILE A 55 -1.93 -18.34 -5.25
N LYS A 56 -1.78 -19.49 -5.91
CA LYS A 56 -2.64 -19.91 -7.01
C LYS A 56 -3.85 -20.62 -6.43
N LYS A 57 -5.05 -20.20 -6.83
CA LYS A 57 -6.29 -20.87 -6.48
C LYS A 57 -6.27 -22.29 -7.04
N ASP A 58 -6.44 -23.27 -6.16
CA ASP A 58 -6.75 -24.62 -6.58
C ASP A 58 -8.24 -24.69 -6.97
N LEU A 59 -8.52 -25.06 -8.23
CA LEU A 59 -9.88 -25.21 -8.74
C LEU A 59 -10.47 -26.59 -8.42
N THR A 60 -9.63 -27.54 -7.97
CA THR A 60 -10.02 -28.91 -7.63
C THR A 60 -10.42 -29.05 -6.16
N ASP A 61 -9.91 -28.16 -5.30
CA ASP A 61 -10.27 -28.10 -3.88
C ASP A 61 -11.62 -27.40 -3.68
N LYS A 62 -12.67 -28.21 -3.46
CA LYS A 62 -14.03 -27.74 -3.19
C LYS A 62 -14.20 -27.16 -1.76
N GLU A 63 -13.27 -27.44 -0.85
CA GLU A 63 -13.30 -27.02 0.55
C GLU A 63 -12.61 -25.67 0.76
N THR A 64 -11.47 -25.43 0.09
CA THR A 64 -10.74 -24.15 0.18
C THR A 64 -11.33 -23.11 -0.77
N LYS A 65 -12.49 -22.56 -0.39
CA LYS A 65 -13.06 -21.40 -1.08
C LYS A 65 -12.28 -20.14 -0.70
N PHE A 66 -11.36 -19.71 -1.56
CA PHE A 66 -10.84 -18.34 -1.60
C PHE A 66 -11.97 -17.39 -2.03
N GLY A 67 -12.92 -17.20 -1.13
CA GLY A 67 -14.10 -16.38 -1.35
C GLY A 67 -13.74 -14.92 -1.14
N THR A 68 -14.14 -14.09 -2.10
CA THR A 68 -14.08 -12.61 -2.00
C THR A 68 -15.50 -12.03 -1.84
N TYR A 69 -16.45 -12.87 -1.42
CA TYR A 69 -17.87 -12.53 -1.27
C TYR A 69 -18.49 -11.82 -2.50
N GLY A 70 -18.03 -12.17 -3.71
CA GLY A 70 -18.56 -11.64 -4.97
C GLY A 70 -17.99 -10.28 -5.41
N VAL A 71 -17.11 -9.66 -4.61
CA VAL A 71 -16.49 -8.38 -4.99
C VAL A 71 -15.39 -8.52 -6.04
N ILE A 72 -14.84 -9.73 -6.19
CA ILE A 72 -13.84 -10.07 -7.21
C ILE A 72 -14.38 -11.14 -8.14
N LYS A 73 -14.09 -11.00 -9.43
CA LYS A 73 -14.47 -11.96 -10.47
C LYS A 73 -13.29 -12.32 -11.35
N GLY A 74 -13.12 -13.61 -11.63
CA GLY A 74 -12.07 -14.14 -12.53
C GLY A 74 -10.67 -14.29 -11.91
N ALA A 75 -10.43 -13.82 -10.68
CA ALA A 75 -9.09 -13.92 -10.09
C ALA A 75 -8.72 -15.38 -9.73
N ASN A 76 -7.57 -15.82 -10.26
CA ASN A 76 -6.99 -17.14 -10.00
C ASN A 76 -5.71 -17.08 -9.14
N TYR A 77 -5.18 -15.87 -8.90
CA TYR A 77 -3.96 -15.67 -8.13
C TYR A 77 -4.17 -14.59 -7.07
N PHE A 78 -3.49 -14.73 -5.94
CA PHE A 78 -3.62 -13.85 -4.78
C PHE A 78 -2.27 -13.65 -4.10
N LEU A 79 -2.04 -12.44 -3.59
CA LEU A 79 -1.03 -12.11 -2.60
C LEU A 79 -1.71 -12.10 -1.24
N ALA A 80 -1.31 -12.98 -0.34
CA ALA A 80 -1.74 -12.96 1.05
C ALA A 80 -0.62 -12.40 1.92
N ALA A 81 -0.88 -11.30 2.62
CA ALA A 81 0.11 -10.61 3.44
C ALA A 81 -0.21 -10.75 4.93
N ALA A 82 0.81 -11.10 5.70
CA ALA A 82 0.74 -11.30 7.14
C ALA A 82 1.92 -10.64 7.86
N CYS A 83 1.68 -10.26 9.11
CA CYS A 83 2.66 -9.62 9.99
C CYS A 83 2.29 -9.85 11.46
N GLU A 84 3.16 -9.44 12.38
CA GLU A 84 2.82 -9.36 13.81
C GLU A 84 1.69 -8.35 14.06
N GLN A 85 0.91 -8.58 15.12
CA GLN A 85 -0.19 -7.69 15.52
C GLN A 85 0.32 -6.49 16.32
N ASP A 86 1.19 -5.68 15.73
CA ASP A 86 1.63 -4.39 16.27
C ASP A 86 1.59 -3.28 15.23
N ASP A 87 1.60 -2.04 15.71
CA ASP A 87 1.37 -0.86 14.88
C ASP A 87 2.42 -0.67 13.78
N LEU A 88 3.70 -0.89 14.12
CA LEU A 88 4.79 -0.72 13.17
C LEU A 88 4.82 -1.87 12.16
N SER A 89 4.47 -3.08 12.59
CA SER A 89 4.31 -4.23 11.68
C SER A 89 3.17 -4.03 10.68
N LEU A 90 2.05 -3.41 11.08
CA LEU A 90 0.96 -3.05 10.16
C LEU A 90 1.38 -2.00 9.13
N ILE A 91 2.15 -0.99 9.55
CA ILE A 91 2.72 0.03 8.66
C ILE A 91 3.70 -0.63 7.68
N ALA A 92 4.59 -1.49 8.19
CA ALA A 92 5.54 -2.22 7.37
C ALA A 92 4.84 -3.16 6.38
N LEU A 93 3.74 -3.81 6.76
CA LEU A 93 2.92 -4.63 5.87
C LEU A 93 2.36 -3.79 4.72
N GLY A 94 1.76 -2.64 5.03
CA GLY A 94 1.25 -1.70 4.02
C GLY A 94 2.33 -1.28 3.03
N TYR A 95 3.49 -0.90 3.56
CA TYR A 95 4.64 -0.48 2.76
C TYR A 95 5.17 -1.61 1.85
N THR A 96 5.39 -2.79 2.43
CA THR A 96 6.04 -3.91 1.75
C THR A 96 5.13 -4.48 0.66
N LEU A 97 3.85 -4.67 0.96
CA LEU A 97 2.91 -5.17 -0.02
C LEU A 97 2.65 -4.16 -1.14
N GLU A 98 2.66 -2.84 -0.87
CA GLU A 98 2.53 -1.85 -1.95
C GLU A 98 3.72 -1.89 -2.91
N LYS A 99 4.96 -2.13 -2.44
CA LYS A 99 6.10 -2.39 -3.33
C LYS A 99 5.86 -3.57 -4.26
N VAL A 100 5.27 -4.66 -3.77
CA VAL A 100 4.93 -5.84 -4.58
C VAL A 100 3.78 -5.54 -5.55
N ILE A 101 2.80 -4.74 -5.14
CA ILE A 101 1.70 -4.28 -5.99
C ILE A 101 2.18 -3.39 -7.13
N LEU A 102 3.10 -2.46 -6.87
CA LEU A 102 3.71 -1.63 -7.90
C LEU A 102 4.57 -2.46 -8.86
N TYR A 103 5.28 -3.48 -8.35
CA TYR A 103 5.99 -4.45 -9.20
C TYR A 103 5.01 -5.23 -10.11
N CYS A 104 3.89 -5.72 -9.56
CA CYS A 104 2.84 -6.35 -10.35
C CYS A 104 2.25 -5.40 -11.41
N THR A 105 2.08 -4.12 -11.05
CA THR A 105 1.61 -3.08 -11.99
C THR A 105 2.58 -2.92 -13.16
N ALA A 106 3.88 -2.94 -12.88
CA ALA A 106 4.92 -2.84 -13.91
C ALA A 106 4.96 -4.07 -14.85
N LEU A 107 4.54 -5.24 -14.35
CA LEU A 107 4.32 -6.44 -15.16
C LEU A 107 2.99 -6.43 -15.93
N GLY A 108 2.23 -5.32 -15.89
CA GLY A 108 0.93 -5.19 -16.55
C GLY A 108 -0.22 -5.90 -15.84
N LEU A 109 -0.07 -6.21 -14.55
CA LEU A 109 -1.08 -6.92 -13.77
C LEU A 109 -1.91 -5.96 -12.92
N GLY A 110 -3.22 -6.19 -12.92
CA GLY A 110 -4.17 -5.54 -12.02
C GLY A 110 -4.10 -6.10 -10.61
N THR A 111 -4.37 -5.26 -9.61
CA THR A 111 -4.46 -5.65 -8.20
C THR A 111 -5.55 -4.88 -7.46
N VAL A 112 -5.95 -5.35 -6.28
CA VAL A 112 -6.83 -4.60 -5.36
C VAL A 112 -6.62 -5.01 -3.91
N TRP A 113 -6.64 -4.05 -3.00
CA TRP A 113 -6.54 -4.30 -1.56
C TRP A 113 -7.87 -4.81 -1.00
N LEU A 114 -7.87 -6.00 -0.37
CA LEU A 114 -9.03 -6.56 0.35
C LEU A 114 -8.68 -6.78 1.83
N GLY A 115 -9.29 -5.97 2.71
CA GLY A 115 -9.08 -6.09 4.16
C GLY A 115 -10.28 -6.56 5.00
N GLY A 116 -11.45 -6.76 4.37
CA GLY A 116 -12.67 -7.22 5.06
C GLY A 116 -13.53 -8.18 4.26
N THR A 117 -13.33 -8.26 2.94
CA THR A 117 -14.16 -9.02 2.02
C THR A 117 -13.43 -10.24 1.47
N PHE A 118 -12.84 -11.05 2.35
CA PHE A 118 -12.25 -12.34 1.98
C PHE A 118 -12.39 -13.42 3.06
N ASN A 119 -12.36 -14.69 2.66
CA ASN A 119 -12.37 -15.83 3.58
C ASN A 119 -11.03 -15.96 4.34
N LYS A 120 -10.94 -15.34 5.51
CA LYS A 120 -9.75 -15.37 6.36
C LYS A 120 -9.25 -16.78 6.66
N GLY A 121 -10.16 -17.73 6.94
CA GLY A 121 -9.79 -19.10 7.29
C GLY A 121 -9.10 -19.84 6.15
N GLY A 122 -9.59 -19.69 4.92
CA GLY A 122 -8.98 -20.31 3.73
C GLY A 122 -7.58 -19.76 3.43
N PHE A 123 -7.42 -18.43 3.49
CA PHE A 123 -6.12 -17.81 3.27
C PHE A 123 -5.13 -18.07 4.40
N ALA A 124 -5.57 -18.05 5.67
CA ALA A 124 -4.71 -18.32 6.82
C ALA A 124 -4.07 -19.72 6.77
N LYS A 125 -4.86 -20.73 6.41
CA LYS A 125 -4.36 -22.11 6.19
C LYS A 125 -3.32 -22.15 5.08
N ALA A 126 -3.58 -21.47 3.96
CA ALA A 126 -2.63 -21.43 2.85
C ALA A 126 -1.32 -20.71 3.22
N THR A 127 -1.34 -19.76 4.15
CA THR A 127 -0.15 -18.96 4.53
C THR A 127 0.74 -19.54 5.63
N ASN A 128 0.35 -20.63 6.30
CA ASN A 128 1.06 -21.17 7.47
C ASN A 128 1.44 -20.06 8.48
N LEU A 129 0.42 -19.39 9.03
CA LEU A 129 0.61 -18.34 10.04
C LEU A 129 1.12 -18.95 11.35
N SER A 130 1.99 -18.23 12.06
CA SER A 130 2.23 -18.50 13.47
C SER A 130 1.14 -17.92 14.36
N ASP A 131 1.09 -18.34 15.62
CA ASP A 131 0.09 -17.86 16.60
C ASP A 131 0.18 -16.35 16.88
N THR A 132 1.32 -15.73 16.55
CA THR A 132 1.59 -14.29 16.73
C THR A 132 1.32 -13.46 15.47
N GLU A 133 1.05 -14.11 14.33
CA GLU A 133 0.84 -13.46 13.05
C GLU A 133 -0.65 -13.30 12.74
N ILE A 134 -0.99 -12.15 12.15
CA ILE A 134 -2.31 -11.89 11.58
C ILE A 134 -2.22 -11.77 10.06
N LEU A 135 -3.30 -12.12 9.37
CA LEU A 135 -3.46 -11.92 7.93
C LEU A 135 -4.55 -10.88 7.68
N PRO A 136 -4.20 -9.58 7.71
CA PRO A 136 -5.19 -8.51 7.59
C PRO A 136 -5.60 -8.25 6.14
N ILE A 137 -4.76 -8.61 5.16
CA ILE A 137 -4.93 -8.22 3.76
C ILE A 137 -4.69 -9.39 2.81
N VAL A 138 -5.55 -9.46 1.79
CA VAL A 138 -5.31 -10.21 0.56
C VAL A 138 -5.42 -9.27 -0.63
N SER A 139 -4.62 -9.49 -1.67
CA SER A 139 -4.74 -8.81 -2.95
C SER A 139 -4.83 -9.81 -4.10
N PRO A 140 -5.96 -9.88 -4.83
CA PRO A 140 -6.00 -10.62 -6.09
C PRO A 140 -5.02 -10.02 -7.11
N VAL A 141 -4.46 -10.87 -7.97
CA VAL A 141 -3.51 -10.48 -9.02
C VAL A 141 -3.86 -11.18 -10.32
N GLY A 142 -3.77 -10.46 -11.44
CA GLY A 142 -3.95 -11.02 -12.78
C GLY A 142 -4.15 -9.95 -13.84
N TYR A 143 -4.34 -10.37 -15.09
CA TYR A 143 -4.66 -9.44 -16.17
C TYR A 143 -6.07 -8.89 -16.01
N GLU A 144 -6.21 -7.57 -16.01
CA GLU A 144 -7.51 -6.91 -16.00
C GLU A 144 -8.35 -7.34 -17.21
N GLY A 145 -9.64 -7.60 -16.98
CA GLY A 145 -10.57 -7.93 -18.06
C GLY A 145 -11.69 -8.87 -17.61
N GLY A 146 -12.32 -9.53 -18.58
CA GLY A 146 -13.40 -10.48 -18.33
C GLY A 146 -14.76 -9.84 -18.05
N LYS A 147 -15.73 -10.67 -17.65
CA LYS A 147 -17.12 -10.23 -17.41
C LYS A 147 -17.18 -9.37 -16.14
N LYS A 148 -17.76 -8.16 -16.23
CA LYS A 148 -17.94 -7.26 -15.08
C LYS A 148 -18.67 -7.95 -13.90
N SER A 149 -18.26 -7.63 -12.67
CA SER A 149 -18.98 -8.00 -11.44
C SER A 149 -20.10 -6.98 -11.17
N LEU A 150 -21.33 -7.48 -10.97
CA LEU A 150 -22.50 -6.66 -10.63
C LEU A 150 -22.37 -6.04 -9.23
N ILE A 151 -21.80 -6.77 -8.27
CA ILE A 151 -21.54 -6.26 -6.92
C ILE A 151 -20.44 -5.19 -6.96
N ALA A 152 -19.41 -5.37 -7.79
CA ALA A 152 -18.37 -4.35 -7.94
C ALA A 152 -18.89 -3.04 -8.53
N ALA A 153 -19.88 -3.09 -9.43
CA ALA A 153 -20.52 -1.89 -9.99
C ALA A 153 -21.24 -1.06 -8.90
N LEU A 154 -21.78 -1.71 -7.86
CA LEU A 154 -22.44 -1.04 -6.73
C LEU A 154 -21.45 -0.41 -5.73
N ILE A 155 -20.21 -0.90 -5.67
CA ILE A 155 -19.16 -0.35 -4.80
C ILE A 155 -18.65 1.00 -5.34
N GLY A 156 -18.99 1.36 -6.58
CA GLY A 156 -18.66 2.63 -7.21
C GLY A 156 -17.20 2.73 -7.66
N GLU A 157 -16.96 3.45 -8.75
CA GLU A 157 -15.61 3.83 -9.18
C GLU A 157 -15.16 5.07 -8.40
N ASN A 158 -14.37 4.85 -7.35
CA ASN A 158 -13.59 5.90 -6.68
C ASN A 158 -12.18 6.01 -7.28
N THR A 159 -12.05 5.67 -8.57
CA THR A 159 -10.79 5.82 -9.32
C THR A 159 -10.36 7.28 -9.25
N ASN A 160 -9.13 7.50 -8.79
CA ASN A 160 -8.45 8.79 -8.77
C ASN A 160 -9.13 9.97 -8.04
N LYS A 161 -10.22 9.75 -7.29
CA LYS A 161 -10.74 10.78 -6.37
C LYS A 161 -9.77 10.90 -5.19
N ARG A 162 -9.07 12.03 -5.12
CA ARG A 162 -8.16 12.34 -4.03
C ARG A 162 -8.51 13.68 -3.40
N LYS A 163 -8.35 13.77 -2.08
CA LYS A 163 -8.44 15.02 -1.34
C LYS A 163 -7.46 16.03 -1.95
N PRO A 164 -7.81 17.33 -1.93
CA PRO A 164 -6.90 18.41 -2.29
C PRO A 164 -5.58 18.32 -1.52
N TYR A 165 -4.48 18.73 -2.15
CA TYR A 165 -3.14 18.78 -1.54
C TYR A 165 -3.17 19.57 -0.22
N THR A 166 -3.88 20.69 -0.20
CA THR A 166 -4.05 21.60 0.95
C THR A 166 -4.92 21.04 2.07
N GLU A 167 -5.69 19.96 1.86
CA GLU A 167 -6.42 19.28 2.95
C GLU A 167 -5.56 18.24 3.67
N LEU A 168 -4.45 17.83 3.05
CA LEU A 168 -3.63 16.71 3.51
C LEU A 168 -2.29 17.17 4.08
N PHE A 169 -1.74 18.27 3.55
CA PHE A 169 -0.39 18.70 3.83
C PHE A 169 -0.39 20.12 4.39
N PHE A 170 0.42 20.32 5.43
CA PHE A 170 0.44 21.54 6.23
C PHE A 170 1.87 22.03 6.46
N ASN A 171 2.02 23.32 6.73
CA ASN A 171 3.29 23.96 7.02
C ASN A 171 3.34 24.36 8.51
N GLN A 172 4.26 23.75 9.28
CA GLN A 172 4.53 24.01 10.71
C GLN A 172 3.38 23.73 11.70
N ASN A 173 2.11 23.89 11.33
CA ASN A 173 0.93 23.64 12.14
C ASN A 173 -0.26 23.21 11.26
N PHE A 174 -1.30 22.61 11.84
CA PHE A 174 -2.47 22.12 11.12
C PHE A 174 -3.46 23.20 10.67
N ASP A 175 -3.23 24.47 11.03
CA ASP A 175 -4.05 25.61 10.60
C ASP A 175 -3.51 26.27 9.32
N THR A 176 -2.30 25.90 8.89
CA THR A 176 -1.62 26.49 7.74
C THR A 176 -1.43 25.47 6.62
N PRO A 177 -2.33 25.39 5.64
CA PRO A 177 -2.19 24.48 4.50
C PRO A 177 -0.90 24.71 3.71
N LEU A 178 -0.21 23.63 3.36
CA LEU A 178 0.94 23.66 2.47
C LEU A 178 0.43 23.85 1.02
N GLN A 179 0.90 24.90 0.36
CA GLN A 179 0.56 25.14 -1.04
C GLN A 179 1.42 24.27 -1.97
N PRO A 180 0.86 23.76 -3.08
CA PRO A 180 1.63 23.15 -4.15
C PRO A 180 2.78 24.06 -4.62
N ASN A 181 4.02 23.57 -4.54
CA ASN A 181 5.20 24.31 -4.99
C ASN A 181 6.16 23.37 -5.73
N HIS A 182 6.20 23.45 -7.06
CA HIS A 182 7.06 22.60 -7.88
C HIS A 182 8.57 22.80 -7.65
N ALA A 183 8.98 23.91 -7.03
CA ALA A 183 10.37 24.14 -6.65
C ALA A 183 10.75 23.44 -5.33
N ASP A 184 9.78 22.99 -4.55
CA ASP A 184 10.01 22.23 -3.32
C ASP A 184 10.40 20.78 -3.69
N PRO A 185 11.58 20.28 -3.27
CA PRO A 185 11.98 18.90 -3.57
C PRO A 185 10.98 17.86 -3.07
N TYR A 186 10.22 18.18 -2.01
CA TYR A 186 9.21 17.28 -1.46
C TYR A 186 7.85 17.32 -2.17
N PHE A 187 7.62 18.25 -3.10
CA PHE A 187 6.34 18.36 -3.79
C PHE A 187 5.95 17.06 -4.51
N GLU A 188 6.87 16.49 -5.30
CA GLU A 188 6.58 15.28 -6.07
C GLU A 188 6.41 14.02 -5.19
N PRO A 189 7.28 13.75 -4.18
CA PRO A 189 7.03 12.69 -3.20
C PRO A 189 5.70 12.83 -2.45
N LEU A 190 5.33 14.04 -2.03
CA LEU A 190 4.04 14.29 -1.35
C LEU A 190 2.86 14.10 -2.30
N GLU A 191 2.99 14.51 -3.56
CA GLU A 191 1.98 14.27 -4.58
C GLU A 191 1.79 12.77 -4.85
N MET A 192 2.87 11.98 -4.88
CA MET A 192 2.76 10.52 -5.02
C MET A 192 2.17 9.84 -3.78
N LEU A 193 2.50 10.32 -2.58
CA LEU A 193 1.84 9.93 -1.33
C LEU A 193 0.34 10.18 -1.42
N ARG A 194 -0.07 11.36 -1.89
CA ARG A 194 -1.48 11.73 -2.05
C ARG A 194 -2.24 10.75 -2.95
N LEU A 195 -1.59 10.18 -3.97
CA LEU A 195 -2.19 9.21 -4.89
C LEU A 195 -2.33 7.80 -4.32
N ALA A 196 -1.78 7.50 -3.13
CA ALA A 196 -1.87 6.19 -2.51
C ALA A 196 -3.32 5.69 -2.36
N PRO A 197 -3.58 4.37 -2.52
CA PRO A 197 -4.87 3.79 -2.17
C PRO A 197 -5.07 3.77 -0.66
N SER A 198 -6.33 3.72 -0.22
CA SER A 198 -6.70 3.53 1.19
C SER A 198 -8.04 2.82 1.31
N ALA A 199 -8.28 2.17 2.44
CA ALA A 199 -9.54 1.52 2.76
C ALA A 199 -10.71 2.48 2.55
N ILE A 200 -11.68 2.07 1.73
CA ILE A 200 -12.85 2.86 1.30
C ILE A 200 -12.52 4.31 0.86
N ASN A 201 -11.29 4.53 0.36
CA ASN A 201 -10.76 5.83 -0.05
C ASN A 201 -10.74 6.91 1.05
N LYS A 202 -10.58 6.52 2.33
CA LYS A 202 -10.56 7.44 3.49
C LYS A 202 -9.46 8.50 3.42
N GLN A 203 -8.30 8.15 2.87
CA GLN A 203 -7.10 9.00 2.81
C GLN A 203 -6.76 9.59 4.20
N PRO A 204 -6.48 8.70 5.18
CA PRO A 204 -6.44 9.06 6.59
C PRO A 204 -5.16 9.79 7.01
N TRP A 205 -4.19 9.93 6.11
CA TRP A 205 -2.90 10.56 6.40
C TRP A 205 -3.01 12.09 6.43
N ARG A 206 -2.22 12.72 7.30
CA ARG A 206 -1.83 14.14 7.21
C ARG A 206 -0.32 14.24 7.31
N VAL A 207 0.26 15.26 6.67
CA VAL A 207 1.70 15.53 6.75
C VAL A 207 1.93 16.97 7.16
N LEU A 208 2.72 17.17 8.20
CA LEU A 208 3.18 18.48 8.64
C LEU A 208 4.64 18.63 8.22
N LYS A 209 4.92 19.63 7.40
CA LYS A 209 6.27 20.00 6.99
C LYS A 209 6.82 21.04 7.95
N ASP A 210 7.93 20.71 8.61
CA ASP A 210 8.72 21.67 9.37
C ASP A 210 10.13 21.76 8.76
N LYS A 211 10.39 22.85 8.04
CA LYS A 211 11.62 23.08 7.28
C LYS A 211 11.93 21.92 6.33
N THR A 212 12.84 21.02 6.69
CA THR A 212 13.26 19.85 5.89
C THR A 212 12.73 18.53 6.44
N MET A 213 12.04 18.54 7.59
CA MET A 213 11.42 17.36 8.18
C MET A 213 9.95 17.27 7.76
N LEU A 214 9.48 16.04 7.59
CA LEU A 214 8.07 15.73 7.35
C LEU A 214 7.57 14.83 8.47
N HIS A 215 6.53 15.25 9.16
CA HIS A 215 5.89 14.49 10.23
C HIS A 215 4.58 13.90 9.71
N PHE A 216 4.40 12.58 9.82
CA PHE A 216 3.27 11.85 9.28
C PHE A 216 2.29 11.48 10.40
N TYR A 217 1.01 11.78 10.17
CA TYR A 217 -0.05 11.59 11.13
C TYR A 217 -1.24 10.84 10.53
N LEU A 218 -2.09 10.28 11.40
CA LEU A 218 -3.37 9.70 11.06
C LEU A 218 -4.53 10.49 11.67
N SER A 219 -5.57 10.78 10.90
CA SER A 219 -6.84 11.34 11.40
C SER A 219 -7.71 10.31 12.16
N SER A 220 -7.32 9.04 12.13
CA SER A 220 -7.91 7.96 12.94
C SER A 220 -6.98 6.76 12.96
N THR A 221 -6.80 6.12 14.11
CA THR A 221 -6.02 4.88 14.28
C THR A 221 -6.87 3.60 14.18
N LYS A 222 -8.17 3.73 13.88
CA LYS A 222 -9.11 2.60 13.83
C LYS A 222 -9.08 1.88 12.49
N GLY A 223 -9.24 0.55 12.52
CA GLY A 223 -9.33 -0.27 11.32
C GLY A 223 -7.98 -0.40 10.60
N LEU A 224 -7.98 -0.24 9.27
CA LEU A 224 -6.81 -0.51 8.42
C LEU A 224 -5.89 0.70 8.25
N THR A 225 -6.09 1.80 8.98
CA THR A 225 -5.41 3.08 8.69
C THR A 225 -3.89 3.02 8.86
N LYS A 226 -3.37 2.11 9.70
CA LYS A 226 -1.93 1.84 9.82
C LYS A 226 -1.34 1.19 8.56
N ILE A 227 -2.10 0.30 7.93
CA ILE A 227 -1.76 -0.26 6.62
C ILE A 227 -1.87 0.85 5.56
N ASP A 228 -2.95 1.63 5.59
CA ASP A 228 -3.17 2.73 4.63
C ASP A 228 -2.02 3.75 4.65
N ILE A 229 -1.52 4.14 5.82
CA ILE A 229 -0.36 5.05 5.89
C ILE A 229 0.95 4.35 5.47
N GLY A 230 1.12 3.06 5.73
CA GLY A 230 2.24 2.28 5.21
C GLY A 230 2.32 2.32 3.67
N ILE A 231 1.18 2.18 3.00
CA ILE A 231 1.06 2.34 1.54
C ILE A 231 1.46 3.76 1.12
N ALA A 232 0.93 4.78 1.81
CA ALA A 232 1.23 6.18 1.52
C ALA A 232 2.73 6.50 1.68
N LEU A 233 3.36 5.96 2.72
CA LEU A 233 4.81 6.07 2.96
C LEU A 233 5.63 5.35 1.89
N CYS A 234 5.15 4.23 1.34
CA CYS A 234 5.80 3.56 0.22
C CYS A 234 5.88 4.47 -1.01
N HIS A 235 4.75 5.09 -1.39
CA HIS A 235 4.70 6.01 -2.51
C HIS A 235 5.64 7.20 -2.34
N PHE A 236 5.61 7.82 -1.15
CA PHE A 236 6.52 8.90 -0.80
C PHE A 236 7.98 8.47 -0.93
N HIS A 237 8.33 7.35 -0.29
CA HIS A 237 9.72 6.93 -0.15
C HIS A 237 10.33 6.52 -1.49
N LEU A 238 9.62 5.71 -2.30
CA LEU A 238 10.12 5.31 -3.62
C LEU A 238 10.39 6.53 -4.51
N THR A 239 9.48 7.51 -4.48
CA THR A 239 9.62 8.75 -5.24
C THR A 239 10.78 9.61 -4.70
N ALA A 240 10.93 9.72 -3.37
CA ALA A 240 12.03 10.45 -2.76
C ALA A 240 13.40 9.84 -3.14
N LEU A 241 13.52 8.51 -3.07
CA LEU A 241 14.73 7.79 -3.46
C LEU A 241 15.07 7.98 -4.94
N GLU A 242 14.07 7.88 -5.84
CA GLU A 242 14.27 8.10 -7.28
C GLU A 242 14.75 9.54 -7.59
N LYS A 243 14.30 10.51 -6.80
CA LYS A 243 14.75 11.91 -6.90
C LYS A 243 16.09 12.18 -6.21
N GLY A 244 16.73 11.18 -5.61
CA GLY A 244 17.98 11.33 -4.87
C GLY A 244 17.83 12.12 -3.57
N ILE A 245 16.63 12.18 -2.99
CA ILE A 245 16.38 12.83 -1.70
C ILE A 245 16.75 11.84 -0.59
N SER A 246 17.88 12.09 0.07
CA SER A 246 18.35 11.29 1.20
C SER A 246 17.54 11.54 2.47
N GLY A 247 17.23 10.47 3.19
CA GLY A 247 16.57 10.55 4.49
C GLY A 247 16.15 9.17 4.99
N ALA A 248 15.65 9.15 6.22
CA ALA A 248 15.20 7.94 6.90
C ALA A 248 13.90 8.19 7.66
N PHE A 249 13.12 7.13 7.83
CA PHE A 249 11.96 7.15 8.72
C PHE A 249 12.40 6.94 10.17
N ALA A 250 11.91 7.78 11.08
CA ALA A 250 12.21 7.69 12.50
C ALA A 250 10.99 8.06 13.37
N ILE A 251 10.83 7.37 14.50
CA ILE A 251 9.85 7.73 15.52
C ILE A 251 10.51 8.70 16.50
N LEU A 252 10.18 9.98 16.35
CA LEU A 252 10.60 11.04 17.27
C LEU A 252 9.71 11.09 18.52
N ASN A 253 10.24 10.71 19.69
CA ASN A 253 9.48 10.66 20.94
C ASN A 253 8.95 12.03 21.38
N GLN A 254 9.73 13.10 21.16
CA GLN A 254 9.31 14.46 21.50
C GLN A 254 8.03 14.91 20.78
N ILE A 255 7.81 14.44 19.54
CA ILE A 255 6.58 14.73 18.79
C ILE A 255 5.46 13.77 19.22
N LYS A 256 5.83 12.53 19.57
CA LYS A 256 4.88 11.53 20.06
C LYS A 256 4.25 11.94 21.40
N ASP A 257 4.98 12.64 22.25
CA ASP A 257 4.49 13.05 23.57
C ASP A 257 3.65 14.35 23.48
N ASP A 258 3.84 15.16 22.44
CA ASP A 258 3.06 16.36 22.13
C ASP A 258 1.99 16.08 21.04
N GLN A 259 0.97 15.30 21.41
CA GLN A 259 -0.08 14.87 20.47
C GLN A 259 -1.04 16.02 20.14
N ASP A 260 -1.31 16.17 18.84
CA ASP A 260 -2.43 16.96 18.36
C ASP A 260 -3.77 16.33 18.76
N LYS A 261 -4.80 17.17 18.96
CA LYS A 261 -6.13 16.71 19.41
C LYS A 261 -6.88 15.90 18.34
N ASN A 262 -6.60 16.16 17.06
CA ASN A 262 -7.33 15.62 15.92
C ASN A 262 -6.52 14.58 15.13
N PHE A 263 -5.19 14.64 15.24
CA PHE A 263 -4.28 13.80 14.47
C PHE A 263 -3.30 13.05 15.37
N THR A 264 -3.19 11.75 15.16
CA THR A 264 -2.24 10.90 15.88
C THR A 264 -0.92 10.82 15.14
N TYR A 265 0.17 11.20 15.80
CA TYR A 265 1.52 11.10 15.24
C TYR A 265 1.93 9.63 15.01
N ILE A 266 2.57 9.36 13.87
CA ILE A 266 3.04 8.01 13.49
C ILE A 266 4.56 7.94 13.44
N LEU A 267 5.18 8.74 12.57
CA LEU A 267 6.62 8.80 12.37
C LEU A 267 7.01 10.05 11.59
N SER A 268 8.31 10.28 11.45
CA SER A 268 8.88 11.39 10.69
C SER A 268 9.82 10.90 9.61
N TRP A 269 9.95 11.66 8.54
CA TRP A 269 11.06 11.58 7.59
C TRP A 269 12.06 12.69 7.93
N GLN A 270 13.29 12.30 8.23
CA GLN A 270 14.39 13.19 8.53
C GLN A 270 15.48 13.01 7.46
N ASN A 271 16.03 14.12 6.99
CA ASN A 271 17.21 14.06 6.13
C ASN A 271 18.36 13.44 6.92
N GLU A 272 19.10 12.54 6.28
CA GLU A 272 20.42 12.19 6.79
C GLU A 272 21.30 13.42 6.59
N SER A 273 21.71 14.06 7.69
CA SER A 273 22.74 15.09 7.63
C SER A 273 23.98 14.46 7.00
N LYS A 274 24.43 15.01 5.86
CA LYS A 274 25.78 14.74 5.35
C LYS A 274 26.82 15.31 6.30
#